data_AF-A0A3S4ETL3-F1
#
_entry.id   AF-A0A3S4ETL3-F1
#
_cell.length_a   1.000
_cell.length_b   1.000
_cell.length_c   1.000
_cell.angle_alpha   90.00
_cell.angle_beta   90.00
_cell.angle_gamma   90.00
#
_symmetry.space_group_name_H-M   'P 1'
#
loop_
_entity.id
_entity.type
_entity.pdbx_description
1 polymer ?
#
loop_
_entity_poly.entity_id
_entity_poly.type
_entity_poly.pdbx_seq_one_letter_code
_entity_poly.pdbx_strand_id
1 'polypeptide(L)'
;MGMRRLAFVVMAAGLPMASFAQDAVIRIEAKRGGDVAEAAARWASQLGDVVTFPLPRGWTAIAIGPLTPEEAGERIGALKEARQIPADSFVTVPGEDVVLTPVGRAAPVAEAPAAAPEPAAPQPDLPAPGAYLRLQSVPSRTDADAALVEWRKTFPEAGLAGLPNGWFGVVLGPLDRAAADAWLKVFKDGDLVPNDAFVSDAADLAAVVQAGQAPNLPAPPAAPGEMPPLDQVQRALRWAGVYDGEIDGKDGPRTRDAIRAEILAERLSTDPGTAMRELIARREAWRAEVGLVTLDDTATGLSLLAPMDRLEFDRTERALSIYGPKDGSGAALILFSQPGGQQELLDLSGLVTALGWVPQPVRTIKPGHVLLEGANDTHLGRAEGWVRDGRAEGFVLIWPAADAQGQARIAAEMSDSFARTVADAAPEDAPGAGVLKP
;
A
#
# COMPACT_ATOMS: atom_id res chain seq x y z
N MET A 1 7.71 42.00 -59.47
CA MET A 1 8.88 42.40 -60.30
C MET A 1 10.13 42.04 -59.52
N GLY A 2 10.77 40.91 -59.81
CA GLY A 2 12.07 40.86 -60.51
C GLY A 2 13.16 40.55 -59.46
N MET A 3 14.23 39.79 -59.68
CA MET A 3 14.76 39.12 -60.84
C MET A 3 15.79 38.09 -60.33
N ARG A 4 15.76 36.92 -60.96
CA ARG A 4 16.78 35.88 -61.20
C ARG A 4 18.21 36.04 -60.62
N ARG A 5 18.65 34.94 -59.98
CA ARG A 5 19.85 34.10 -60.25
C ARG A 5 21.20 34.80 -60.50
N LEU A 6 22.20 34.44 -59.69
CA LEU A 6 23.50 34.04 -60.24
C LEU A 6 24.13 32.91 -59.41
N ALA A 7 24.53 31.88 -60.14
CA ALA A 7 25.21 30.70 -59.66
C ALA A 7 26.68 30.99 -59.34
N PHE A 8 27.24 30.29 -58.35
CA PHE A 8 28.65 29.91 -58.39
C PHE A 8 28.76 28.41 -58.16
N VAL A 9 29.24 27.74 -59.20
CA VAL A 9 29.67 26.35 -59.23
C VAL A 9 30.97 26.27 -58.44
N VAL A 10 31.02 25.43 -57.40
CA VAL A 10 32.28 24.91 -56.86
C VAL A 10 32.30 23.42 -57.18
N MET A 11 33.28 23.07 -58.01
CA MET A 11 33.75 21.71 -58.25
C MET A 11 34.09 21.04 -56.92
N ALA A 12 33.35 20.01 -56.52
CA ALA A 12 33.77 19.07 -55.50
C ALA A 12 34.36 17.84 -56.21
N ALA A 13 35.69 17.76 -56.19
CA ALA A 13 36.43 16.57 -56.57
C ALA A 13 36.05 15.40 -55.66
N GLY A 14 36.00 14.20 -56.25
CA GLY A 14 35.39 13.00 -55.69
C GLY A 14 35.91 12.57 -54.33
N LEU A 15 34.96 12.33 -53.43
CA LEU A 15 35.10 11.35 -52.36
C LEU A 15 34.61 9.99 -52.90
N PRO A 16 35.32 8.88 -52.63
CA PRO A 16 34.83 7.55 -52.95
C PRO A 16 33.53 7.32 -52.16
N MET A 17 32.42 7.08 -52.84
CA MET A 17 31.25 6.51 -52.19
C MET A 17 31.65 5.11 -51.74
N ALA A 18 31.90 4.96 -50.44
CA ALA A 18 31.85 3.67 -49.78
C ALA A 18 30.44 3.11 -50.04
N SER A 19 30.34 2.03 -50.81
CA SER A 19 29.10 1.26 -50.85
C SER A 19 28.90 0.71 -49.44
N PHE A 20 27.91 1.22 -48.71
CA PHE A 20 27.49 0.60 -47.47
C PHE A 20 26.93 -0.79 -47.83
N ALA A 21 27.70 -1.84 -47.56
CA ALA A 21 27.25 -3.21 -47.69
C ALA A 21 26.14 -3.43 -46.65
N GLN A 22 24.94 -3.78 -47.10
CA GLN A 22 23.85 -4.15 -46.20
C GLN A 22 24.05 -5.60 -45.76
N ASP A 23 24.00 -5.85 -44.46
CA ASP A 23 24.12 -7.20 -43.91
C ASP A 23 22.94 -8.07 -44.38
N ALA A 24 23.26 -9.20 -45.01
CA ALA A 24 22.32 -10.20 -45.46
C ALA A 24 22.33 -11.42 -44.53
N VAL A 25 21.24 -12.17 -44.53
CA VAL A 25 21.10 -13.45 -43.82
C VAL A 25 20.49 -14.50 -44.74
N ILE A 26 20.89 -15.75 -44.56
CA ILE A 26 20.26 -16.90 -45.24
C ILE A 26 19.14 -17.40 -44.35
N ARG A 27 17.87 -17.12 -44.70
CA ARG A 27 16.71 -17.56 -43.91
C ARG A 27 16.42 -19.04 -44.18
N ILE A 28 16.42 -19.83 -43.10
CA ILE A 28 16.25 -21.29 -43.14
C ILE A 28 14.83 -21.67 -42.72
N GLU A 29 14.32 -21.07 -41.66
CA GLU A 29 13.03 -21.45 -41.07
C GLU A 29 12.34 -20.24 -40.44
N ALA A 30 11.01 -20.29 -40.27
CA ALA A 30 10.25 -19.31 -39.50
C ALA A 30 9.23 -20.03 -38.60
N LYS A 31 9.17 -19.65 -37.32
CA LYS A 31 8.32 -20.27 -36.29
C LYS A 31 7.59 -19.22 -35.46
N ARG A 32 6.56 -19.62 -34.71
CA ARG A 32 5.81 -18.78 -33.78
C ARG A 32 5.66 -19.51 -32.44
N GLY A 33 5.70 -18.76 -31.33
CA GLY A 33 5.49 -19.30 -29.99
C GLY A 33 6.73 -19.97 -29.40
N GLY A 34 6.53 -20.86 -28.42
CA GLY A 34 7.62 -21.48 -27.65
C GLY A 34 8.60 -22.34 -28.45
N ASP A 35 8.19 -22.78 -29.65
CA ASP A 35 8.98 -23.67 -30.52
C ASP A 35 10.20 -22.99 -31.18
N VAL A 36 10.30 -21.66 -31.10
CA VAL A 36 11.38 -20.88 -31.75
C VAL A 36 12.75 -21.23 -31.16
N ALA A 37 12.86 -21.31 -29.83
CA ALA A 37 14.13 -21.53 -29.16
C ALA A 37 14.68 -22.94 -29.42
N GLU A 38 13.81 -23.96 -29.39
CA GLU A 38 14.19 -25.34 -29.69
C GLU A 38 14.60 -25.51 -31.16
N ALA A 39 13.83 -24.95 -32.09
CA ALA A 39 14.17 -24.98 -33.51
C ALA A 39 15.49 -24.24 -33.80
N ALA A 40 15.74 -23.10 -33.15
CA ALA A 40 16.97 -22.34 -33.31
C ALA A 40 18.18 -23.10 -32.73
N ALA A 41 18.05 -23.72 -31.56
CA ALA A 41 19.10 -24.54 -30.95
C ALA A 41 19.44 -25.78 -31.80
N ARG A 42 18.41 -26.42 -32.41
CA ARG A 42 18.60 -27.53 -33.35
C ARG A 42 19.46 -27.10 -34.54
N TRP A 43 19.15 -25.96 -35.17
CA TRP A 43 19.96 -25.45 -36.28
C TRP A 43 21.35 -25.02 -35.84
N ALA A 44 21.50 -24.36 -34.70
CA ALA A 44 22.80 -23.94 -34.16
C ALA A 44 23.72 -25.12 -33.80
N SER A 45 23.16 -26.31 -33.51
CA SER A 45 23.96 -27.52 -33.29
C SER A 45 24.53 -28.13 -34.57
N GLN A 46 23.92 -27.84 -35.72
CA GLN A 46 24.30 -28.38 -37.03
C GLN A 46 25.07 -27.36 -37.89
N LEU A 47 24.82 -26.07 -37.66
CA LEU A 47 25.30 -24.96 -38.47
C LEU A 47 25.88 -23.88 -37.55
N GLY A 48 27.01 -23.30 -37.96
CA GLY A 48 27.57 -22.11 -37.31
C GLY A 48 26.84 -20.83 -37.71
N ASP A 49 26.99 -19.78 -36.90
CA ASP A 49 26.48 -18.42 -37.17
C ASP A 49 24.96 -18.32 -37.29
N VAL A 50 24.23 -19.15 -36.54
CA VAL A 50 22.75 -19.10 -36.52
C VAL A 50 22.29 -17.90 -35.69
N VAL A 51 21.38 -17.12 -36.26
CA VAL A 51 20.73 -15.97 -35.65
C VAL A 51 19.21 -16.09 -35.73
N THR A 52 18.52 -15.41 -34.82
CA THR A 52 17.07 -15.23 -34.87
C THR A 52 16.69 -13.76 -34.91
N PHE A 53 15.58 -13.43 -35.56
CA PHE A 53 15.05 -12.07 -35.61
C PHE A 53 13.54 -12.04 -35.82
N PRO A 54 12.84 -11.01 -35.31
CA PRO A 54 11.39 -10.93 -35.39
C PRO A 54 10.89 -10.66 -36.81
N LEU A 55 9.78 -11.28 -37.17
CA LEU A 55 9.00 -11.04 -38.38
C LEU A 55 7.60 -10.50 -38.01
N PRO A 56 6.94 -9.78 -38.93
CA PRO A 56 5.57 -9.30 -38.71
C PRO A 56 4.58 -10.41 -38.32
N ARG A 57 3.53 -10.03 -37.57
CA ARG A 57 2.48 -10.94 -37.08
C ARG A 57 2.98 -12.02 -36.11
N GLY A 58 4.04 -11.74 -35.36
CA GLY A 58 4.51 -12.57 -34.24
C GLY A 58 5.26 -13.83 -34.66
N TRP A 59 5.83 -13.85 -35.86
CA TRP A 59 6.74 -14.90 -36.32
C TRP A 59 8.18 -14.52 -35.98
N THR A 60 9.05 -15.52 -35.84
CA THR A 60 10.51 -15.32 -35.69
C THR A 60 11.22 -16.13 -36.76
N ALA A 61 12.11 -15.47 -37.50
CA ALA A 61 12.97 -16.11 -38.48
C ALA A 61 14.19 -16.74 -37.79
N ILE A 62 14.63 -17.87 -38.31
CA ILE A 62 15.91 -18.52 -37.98
C ILE A 62 16.75 -18.47 -39.26
N ALA A 63 17.94 -17.90 -39.17
CA ALA A 63 18.79 -17.61 -40.31
C ALA A 63 20.28 -17.79 -39.99
N ILE A 64 21.13 -17.84 -41.02
CA ILE A 64 22.60 -17.79 -40.88
C ILE A 64 23.07 -16.38 -41.21
N GLY A 65 23.82 -15.75 -40.32
CA GLY A 65 24.47 -14.46 -40.54
C GLY A 65 24.83 -13.72 -39.27
N PRO A 66 25.21 -12.44 -39.35
CA PRO A 66 25.24 -11.60 -40.55
C PRO A 66 26.30 -12.04 -41.58
N LEU A 67 26.01 -11.89 -42.87
CA LEU A 67 26.89 -12.15 -44.01
C LEU A 67 26.80 -10.96 -44.96
N THR A 68 27.81 -10.74 -45.80
CA THR A 68 27.61 -9.84 -46.94
C THR A 68 26.68 -10.49 -47.98
N PRO A 69 25.99 -9.72 -48.84
CA PRO A 69 25.08 -10.28 -49.86
C PRO A 69 25.76 -11.24 -50.83
N GLU A 70 27.04 -10.99 -51.15
CA GLU A 70 27.88 -11.84 -52.01
C GLU A 70 28.20 -13.17 -51.31
N GLU A 71 28.68 -13.12 -50.06
CA GLU A 71 28.95 -14.31 -49.24
C GLU A 71 27.67 -15.13 -48.96
N ALA A 72 26.53 -14.48 -48.74
CA ALA A 72 25.26 -15.16 -48.54
C ALA A 72 24.82 -15.92 -49.79
N GLY A 73 25.08 -15.37 -50.98
CA GLY A 73 24.80 -16.00 -52.27
C GLY A 73 25.68 -17.24 -52.55
N GLU A 74 26.96 -17.19 -52.21
CA GLU A 74 27.86 -18.34 -52.35
C GLU A 74 27.56 -19.42 -51.31
N ARG A 75 27.39 -19.00 -50.04
CA ARG A 75 27.19 -19.91 -48.90
C ARG A 75 25.84 -20.65 -48.99
N ILE A 76 24.78 -20.02 -49.50
CA ILE A 76 23.48 -20.71 -49.69
C ILE A 76 23.57 -21.82 -50.75
N GLY A 77 24.34 -21.61 -51.82
CA GLY A 77 24.56 -22.61 -52.87
C GLY A 77 25.24 -23.86 -52.33
N ALA A 78 26.38 -23.67 -51.64
CA ALA A 78 27.13 -24.76 -51.02
C ALA A 78 26.31 -25.54 -49.97
N LEU A 79 25.54 -24.84 -49.13
CA LEU A 79 24.69 -25.47 -48.12
C LEU A 79 23.53 -26.28 -48.72
N LYS A 80 22.95 -25.83 -49.85
CA LYS A 80 21.90 -26.58 -50.57
C LYS A 80 22.46 -27.79 -51.30
N GLU A 81 23.62 -27.66 -51.95
CA GLU A 81 24.28 -28.79 -52.64
C GLU A 81 24.66 -29.90 -51.64
N ALA A 82 25.16 -29.51 -50.47
CA ALA A 82 25.44 -30.42 -49.36
C ALA A 82 24.19 -30.89 -48.59
N ARG A 83 22.99 -30.44 -48.97
CA ARG A 83 21.70 -30.72 -48.30
C ARG A 83 21.67 -30.42 -46.79
N GLN A 84 22.45 -29.43 -46.36
CA GLN A 84 22.55 -29.00 -44.95
C GLN A 84 21.43 -28.03 -44.55
N ILE A 85 20.78 -27.39 -45.53
CA ILE A 85 19.61 -26.52 -45.33
C ILE A 85 18.45 -26.90 -46.27
N PRO A 86 17.20 -26.53 -45.95
CA PRO A 86 16.05 -26.75 -46.83
C PRO A 86 16.20 -26.09 -48.20
N ALA A 87 15.66 -26.73 -49.24
CA ALA A 87 15.75 -26.26 -50.63
C ALA A 87 15.05 -24.89 -50.85
N ASP A 88 14.08 -24.56 -50.01
CA ASP A 88 13.32 -23.32 -49.99
C ASP A 88 13.97 -22.19 -49.16
N SER A 89 15.16 -22.42 -48.59
CA SER A 89 15.96 -21.37 -47.95
C SER A 89 16.31 -20.26 -48.95
N PHE A 90 16.37 -19.00 -48.51
CA PHE A 90 16.71 -17.88 -49.38
C PHE A 90 17.47 -16.77 -48.65
N VAL A 91 18.24 -15.98 -49.41
CA VAL A 91 18.94 -14.80 -48.89
C VAL A 91 17.95 -13.66 -48.72
N THR A 92 17.96 -13.03 -47.55
CA THR A 92 17.17 -11.83 -47.26
C THR A 92 18.06 -10.79 -46.60
N VAL A 93 17.78 -9.52 -46.85
CA VAL A 93 18.38 -8.40 -46.14
C VAL A 93 17.37 -7.95 -45.08
N PRO A 94 17.63 -8.16 -43.78
CA PRO A 94 16.79 -7.61 -42.72
C PRO A 94 16.77 -6.07 -42.80
N GLY A 95 15.68 -5.43 -42.36
CA GLY A 95 15.65 -3.97 -42.27
C GLY A 95 16.72 -3.46 -41.31
N GLU A 96 17.19 -2.22 -41.50
CA GLU A 96 18.29 -1.63 -40.71
C GLU A 96 18.02 -1.62 -39.19
N ASP A 97 16.75 -1.60 -38.78
CA ASP A 97 16.33 -1.63 -37.38
C ASP A 97 16.11 -3.06 -36.80
N VAL A 98 16.40 -4.11 -37.58
CA VAL A 98 16.15 -5.50 -37.18
C VAL A 98 17.39 -6.09 -36.50
N VAL A 99 17.29 -6.28 -35.18
CA VAL A 99 18.35 -6.90 -34.38
C VAL A 99 18.42 -8.40 -34.64
N LEU A 100 19.58 -8.87 -35.12
CA LEU A 100 19.92 -10.29 -35.23
C LEU A 100 20.44 -10.80 -33.87
N THR A 101 19.80 -11.83 -33.31
CA THR A 101 20.19 -12.42 -32.03
C THR A 101 20.95 -13.74 -32.25
N PRO A 102 22.27 -13.82 -31.97
CA PRO A 102 23.05 -15.04 -32.16
C PRO A 102 22.59 -16.19 -31.24
N VAL A 103 22.58 -17.39 -31.78
CA VAL A 103 22.20 -18.63 -31.09
C VAL A 103 23.44 -19.49 -30.96
N GLY A 104 23.93 -19.69 -29.73
CA GLY A 104 25.01 -20.64 -29.44
C GLY A 104 26.42 -20.08 -29.23
N ARG A 105 26.60 -18.77 -29.01
CA ARG A 105 27.91 -18.24 -28.55
C ARG A 105 27.85 -17.77 -27.09
N ALA A 106 28.32 -18.62 -26.19
CA ALA A 106 28.79 -18.16 -24.88
C ALA A 106 30.03 -17.28 -25.13
N ALA A 107 29.95 -16.00 -24.78
CA ALA A 107 31.07 -15.08 -24.94
C ALA A 107 32.22 -15.47 -23.98
N PRO A 108 33.49 -15.45 -24.43
CA PRO A 108 34.61 -15.60 -23.52
C PRO A 108 34.74 -14.35 -22.65
N VAL A 109 34.97 -14.55 -21.35
CA VAL A 109 35.18 -13.51 -20.35
C VAL A 109 36.50 -12.81 -20.65
N ALA A 110 36.45 -11.54 -21.02
CA ALA A 110 37.59 -10.63 -21.03
C ALA A 110 37.49 -9.75 -19.78
N GLU A 111 38.49 -9.81 -18.91
CA GLU A 111 38.68 -8.89 -17.79
C GLU A 111 38.87 -7.45 -18.32
N ALA A 112 37.96 -6.55 -17.91
CA ALA A 112 38.06 -5.10 -18.06
C ALA A 112 37.70 -4.44 -16.71
N PRO A 113 38.28 -3.27 -16.38
CA PRO A 113 38.39 -2.78 -15.01
C PRO A 113 37.03 -2.37 -14.43
N ALA A 114 36.92 -2.53 -13.11
CA ALA A 114 35.72 -2.31 -12.30
C ALA A 114 35.00 -0.99 -12.62
N ALA A 115 33.90 -1.10 -13.38
CA ALA A 115 32.79 -0.18 -13.28
C ALA A 115 32.00 -0.55 -12.02
N ALA A 116 31.76 0.44 -11.15
CA ALA A 116 30.89 0.28 -10.00
C ALA A 116 29.53 -0.30 -10.43
N PRO A 117 28.89 -1.18 -9.63
CA PRO A 117 27.65 -1.82 -10.03
C PRO A 117 26.55 -0.77 -10.14
N GLU A 118 26.07 -0.54 -11.36
CA GLU A 118 24.77 0.06 -11.60
C GLU A 118 23.72 -1.01 -11.27
N PRO A 119 22.66 -0.72 -10.50
CA PRO A 119 21.75 -1.74 -9.97
C PRO A 119 21.10 -2.52 -11.12
N ALA A 120 21.31 -3.83 -11.15
CA ALA A 120 20.50 -4.73 -11.95
C ALA A 120 19.02 -4.52 -11.58
N ALA A 121 18.15 -4.40 -12.58
CA ALA A 121 16.72 -4.61 -12.37
C ALA A 121 16.52 -5.97 -11.67
N PRO A 122 15.66 -6.08 -10.64
CA PRO A 122 15.59 -7.26 -9.80
C PRO A 122 15.27 -8.51 -10.62
N GLN A 123 16.25 -9.41 -10.74
CA GLN A 123 16.01 -10.82 -11.03
C GLN A 123 15.05 -11.38 -9.96
N PRO A 124 14.19 -12.37 -10.29
CA PRO A 124 13.15 -12.84 -9.39
C PRO A 124 13.77 -13.48 -8.14
N ASP A 125 13.74 -12.76 -7.02
CA ASP A 125 14.05 -13.36 -5.73
C ASP A 125 12.95 -14.37 -5.41
N LEU A 126 13.30 -15.66 -5.42
CA LEU A 126 13.55 -16.47 -4.21
C LEU A 126 13.98 -17.93 -4.51
N PRO A 127 14.48 -18.72 -3.54
CA PRO A 127 14.72 -18.34 -2.17
C PRO A 127 16.21 -18.11 -1.87
N ALA A 128 16.52 -16.90 -1.38
CA ALA A 128 17.57 -16.75 -0.39
C ALA A 128 17.24 -17.65 0.83
N PRO A 129 18.23 -18.07 1.64
CA PRO A 129 17.95 -18.88 2.82
C PRO A 129 16.87 -18.23 3.72
N GLY A 130 15.84 -18.98 4.10
CA GLY A 130 14.74 -18.46 4.91
C GLY A 130 13.48 -19.34 4.94
N ALA A 131 12.49 -18.90 5.70
CA ALA A 131 11.18 -19.53 5.84
C ALA A 131 10.13 -18.85 4.94
N TYR A 132 9.09 -19.61 4.57
CA TYR A 132 7.99 -19.18 3.71
C TYR A 132 6.66 -19.56 4.32
N LEU A 133 5.70 -18.64 4.32
CA LEU A 133 4.30 -18.98 4.57
C LEU A 133 3.70 -19.51 3.28
N ARG A 134 3.38 -20.80 3.22
CA ARG A 134 2.66 -21.39 2.10
C ARG A 134 1.16 -21.23 2.34
N LEU A 135 0.56 -20.29 1.61
CA LEU A 135 -0.84 -19.88 1.77
C LEU A 135 -1.80 -20.86 1.13
N GLN A 136 -1.43 -21.41 -0.02
CA GLN A 136 -2.23 -22.35 -0.79
C GLN A 136 -1.33 -23.19 -1.68
N SER A 137 -1.73 -24.44 -1.94
CA SER A 137 -1.07 -25.33 -2.91
C SER A 137 -2.08 -25.84 -3.92
N VAL A 138 -1.74 -25.79 -5.20
CA VAL A 138 -2.63 -26.21 -6.30
C VAL A 138 -1.84 -27.01 -7.36
N PRO A 139 -2.48 -27.99 -8.03
CA PRO A 139 -1.79 -28.88 -8.96
C PRO A 139 -1.57 -28.28 -10.36
N SER A 140 -2.39 -27.29 -10.75
CA SER A 140 -2.40 -26.71 -12.10
C SER A 140 -1.76 -25.33 -12.10
N ARG A 141 -0.98 -25.03 -13.15
CA ARG A 141 -0.37 -23.71 -13.34
C ARG A 141 -1.42 -22.60 -13.46
N THR A 142 -2.46 -22.84 -14.25
CA THR A 142 -3.54 -21.87 -14.47
C THR A 142 -4.25 -21.51 -13.16
N ASP A 143 -4.53 -22.51 -12.32
CA ASP A 143 -5.17 -22.30 -11.01
C ASP A 143 -4.22 -21.56 -10.07
N ALA A 144 -2.92 -21.78 -10.19
CA ALA A 144 -1.91 -21.13 -9.37
C ALA A 144 -1.76 -19.64 -9.70
N ASP A 145 -1.77 -19.29 -10.99
CA ASP A 145 -1.77 -17.89 -11.43
C ASP A 145 -3.05 -17.18 -10.97
N ALA A 146 -4.22 -17.83 -11.04
CA ALA A 146 -5.48 -17.28 -10.54
C ALA A 146 -5.47 -17.12 -9.01
N ALA A 147 -5.01 -18.14 -8.28
CA ALA A 147 -4.86 -18.08 -6.83
C ALA A 147 -3.92 -16.94 -6.40
N LEU A 148 -2.79 -16.76 -7.09
CA LEU A 148 -1.87 -15.68 -6.81
C LEU A 148 -2.52 -14.31 -6.99
N VAL A 149 -3.31 -14.11 -8.04
CA VAL A 149 -4.05 -12.85 -8.26
C VAL A 149 -5.00 -12.57 -7.10
N GLU A 150 -5.73 -13.57 -6.62
CA GLU A 150 -6.62 -13.42 -5.46
C GLU A 150 -5.84 -13.13 -4.18
N TRP A 151 -4.77 -13.90 -3.89
CA TRP A 151 -3.94 -13.70 -2.71
C TRP A 151 -3.26 -12.34 -2.67
N ARG A 152 -2.87 -11.78 -3.83
CA ARG A 152 -2.28 -10.44 -3.93
C ARG A 152 -3.23 -9.31 -3.56
N LYS A 153 -4.54 -9.55 -3.45
CA LYS A 153 -5.48 -8.58 -2.89
C LYS A 153 -5.28 -8.38 -1.39
N THR A 154 -4.87 -9.43 -0.68
CA THR A 154 -4.64 -9.41 0.78
C THR A 154 -3.16 -9.30 1.14
N PHE A 155 -2.30 -9.90 0.32
CA PHE A 155 -0.85 -9.89 0.45
C PHE A 155 -0.19 -9.55 -0.89
N PRO A 156 -0.10 -8.26 -1.24
CA PRO A 156 0.50 -7.80 -2.50
C PRO A 156 1.91 -8.36 -2.77
N GLU A 157 2.62 -8.71 -1.71
CA GLU A 157 3.98 -9.27 -1.72
C GLU A 157 4.02 -10.76 -2.06
N ALA A 158 2.86 -11.44 -2.18
CA ALA A 158 2.80 -12.87 -2.48
C ALA A 158 3.53 -13.22 -3.79
N GLY A 159 4.22 -14.35 -3.76
CA GLY A 159 4.88 -14.99 -4.89
C GLY A 159 4.30 -16.35 -5.21
N LEU A 160 4.77 -16.94 -6.31
CA LEU A 160 4.41 -18.27 -6.77
C LEU A 160 5.68 -19.09 -7.00
N ALA A 161 5.74 -20.24 -6.35
CA ALA A 161 6.84 -21.19 -6.46
C ALA A 161 6.31 -22.55 -6.95
N GLY A 162 7.13 -23.28 -7.70
CA GLY A 162 6.92 -24.69 -7.94
C GLY A 162 7.21 -25.51 -6.68
N LEU A 163 6.66 -26.71 -6.61
CA LEU A 163 6.89 -27.68 -5.54
C LEU A 163 7.52 -28.97 -6.13
N PRO A 164 8.33 -29.72 -5.36
CA PRO A 164 9.00 -30.94 -5.85
C PRO A 164 8.06 -32.02 -6.41
N ASN A 165 6.80 -32.03 -5.98
CA ASN A 165 5.76 -32.95 -6.44
C ASN A 165 5.05 -32.48 -7.73
N GLY A 166 5.53 -31.42 -8.38
CA GLY A 166 4.94 -30.85 -9.59
C GLY A 166 3.73 -29.95 -9.34
N TRP A 167 3.38 -29.67 -8.08
CA TRP A 167 2.36 -28.69 -7.72
C TRP A 167 2.96 -27.28 -7.65
N PHE A 168 2.10 -26.29 -7.43
CA PHE A 168 2.46 -24.90 -7.26
C PHE A 168 2.00 -24.40 -5.89
N GLY A 169 2.82 -23.59 -5.23
CA GLY A 169 2.52 -22.97 -3.95
C GLY A 169 2.49 -21.45 -4.07
N VAL A 170 1.40 -20.82 -3.60
CA VAL A 170 1.38 -19.37 -3.34
C VAL A 170 2.05 -19.14 -2.00
N VAL A 171 3.09 -18.30 -1.98
CA VAL A 171 3.99 -18.15 -0.83
C VAL A 171 4.20 -16.69 -0.44
N LEU A 172 4.42 -16.44 0.85
CA LEU A 172 4.96 -15.18 1.40
C LEU A 172 6.32 -15.44 2.01
N GLY A 173 7.33 -14.70 1.58
CA GLY A 173 8.69 -14.88 2.05
C GLY A 173 9.71 -14.09 1.22
N PRO A 174 11.00 -14.16 1.57
CA PRO A 174 11.55 -14.96 2.65
C PRO A 174 11.30 -14.27 3.99
N LEU A 175 11.22 -15.06 5.05
CA LEU A 175 11.05 -14.59 6.43
C LEU A 175 12.08 -15.24 7.34
N ASP A 176 12.37 -14.58 8.45
CA ASP A 176 12.94 -15.26 9.61
C ASP A 176 11.98 -16.36 10.09
N ARG A 177 12.52 -17.47 10.59
CA ARG A 177 11.69 -18.62 10.99
C ARG A 177 10.75 -18.28 12.15
N ALA A 178 11.26 -17.55 13.16
CA ALA A 178 10.43 -17.15 14.29
C ALA A 178 9.35 -16.15 13.86
N ALA A 179 9.67 -15.26 12.90
CA ALA A 179 8.67 -14.38 12.29
C ALA A 179 7.58 -15.18 11.56
N ALA A 180 7.96 -16.13 10.70
CA ALA A 180 7.00 -16.95 9.96
C ALA A 180 6.07 -17.74 10.90
N ASP A 181 6.62 -18.41 11.91
CA ASP A 181 5.82 -19.18 12.87
C ASP A 181 4.86 -18.29 13.67
N ALA A 182 5.31 -17.10 14.12
CA ALA A 182 4.48 -16.16 14.86
C ALA A 182 3.36 -15.55 14.00
N TRP A 183 3.68 -15.07 12.80
CA TRP A 183 2.71 -14.44 11.91
C TRP A 183 1.70 -15.43 11.33
N LEU A 184 2.10 -16.68 11.07
CA LEU A 184 1.16 -17.72 10.64
C LEU A 184 0.05 -17.90 11.68
N LYS A 185 0.40 -17.92 12.97
CA LYS A 185 -0.59 -18.03 14.04
C LYS A 185 -1.53 -16.82 14.05
N VAL A 186 -0.98 -15.61 13.98
CA VAL A 186 -1.78 -14.37 13.95
C VAL A 186 -2.74 -14.33 12.75
N PHE A 187 -2.28 -14.75 11.57
CA PHE A 187 -3.12 -14.79 10.38
C PHE A 187 -4.22 -15.85 10.47
N LYS A 188 -3.95 -17.02 11.07
CA LYS A 188 -4.98 -18.05 11.31
C LYS A 188 -6.00 -17.60 12.35
N ASP A 189 -5.53 -17.03 13.47
CA ASP A 189 -6.39 -16.53 14.54
C ASP A 189 -7.29 -15.37 14.06
N GLY A 190 -6.91 -14.69 12.98
CA GLY A 190 -7.68 -13.64 12.31
C GLY A 190 -8.46 -14.09 11.07
N ASP A 191 -8.48 -15.39 10.75
CA ASP A 191 -9.10 -15.94 9.54
C ASP A 191 -8.58 -15.33 8.20
N LEU A 192 -7.37 -14.75 8.19
CA LEU A 192 -6.73 -14.21 6.98
C LEU A 192 -6.17 -15.30 6.06
N VAL A 193 -5.80 -16.44 6.64
CA VAL A 193 -5.23 -17.58 5.92
C VAL A 193 -5.94 -18.88 6.33
N PRO A 194 -6.05 -19.86 5.43
CA PRO A 194 -6.72 -21.10 5.76
C PRO A 194 -5.94 -21.92 6.81
N ASN A 195 -6.65 -22.81 7.49
CA ASN A 195 -6.07 -23.62 8.57
C ASN A 195 -4.95 -24.57 8.10
N ASP A 196 -4.95 -24.94 6.83
CA ASP A 196 -3.93 -25.78 6.19
C ASP A 196 -2.73 -24.99 5.68
N ALA A 197 -2.72 -23.65 5.79
CA ALA A 197 -1.52 -22.84 5.55
C ALA A 197 -0.43 -23.21 6.57
N PHE A 198 0.83 -23.24 6.13
CA PHE A 198 1.93 -23.65 7.00
C PHE A 198 3.27 -23.02 6.59
N VAL A 199 4.25 -23.09 7.49
CA VAL A 199 5.62 -22.62 7.24
C VAL A 199 6.43 -23.70 6.54
N SER A 200 6.96 -23.41 5.36
CA SER A 200 7.89 -24.25 4.61
C SER A 200 9.27 -23.60 4.52
N ASP A 201 10.33 -24.38 4.45
CA ASP A 201 11.67 -23.84 4.26
C ASP A 201 11.95 -23.62 2.75
N ALA A 202 12.90 -22.74 2.45
CA ALA A 202 13.39 -22.49 1.08
C ALA A 202 13.69 -23.79 0.30
N ALA A 203 14.23 -24.80 0.97
CA ALA A 203 14.60 -26.08 0.38
C ALA A 203 13.40 -26.95 -0.03
N ASP A 204 12.21 -26.68 0.52
CA ASP A 204 10.97 -27.38 0.18
C ASP A 204 10.29 -26.77 -1.06
N LEU A 205 10.81 -25.64 -1.56
CA LEU A 205 10.36 -24.97 -2.77
C LEU A 205 11.24 -25.37 -3.95
N ALA A 206 10.64 -25.52 -5.13
CA ALA A 206 11.34 -25.72 -6.39
C ALA A 206 11.58 -24.37 -7.09
N ALA A 207 11.55 -24.34 -8.43
CA ALA A 207 11.80 -23.12 -9.19
C ALA A 207 10.78 -22.01 -8.88
N VAL A 208 11.26 -20.76 -8.82
CA VAL A 208 10.38 -19.59 -8.79
C VAL A 208 9.65 -19.51 -10.10
N VAL A 209 8.34 -19.38 -9.97
CA VAL A 209 7.44 -19.26 -11.10
C VAL A 209 7.09 -17.78 -11.33
N GLN A 210 6.78 -17.07 -10.24
CA GLN A 210 6.61 -15.64 -10.23
C GLN A 210 7.10 -15.09 -8.89
N ALA A 211 8.06 -14.16 -8.93
CA ALA A 211 8.61 -13.59 -7.70
C ALA A 211 7.54 -12.81 -6.92
N GLY A 212 7.63 -12.95 -5.59
CA GLY A 212 7.01 -12.07 -4.62
C GLY A 212 7.98 -10.97 -4.18
N GLN A 213 7.64 -10.28 -3.09
CA GLN A 213 8.53 -9.38 -2.37
C GLN A 213 8.68 -9.88 -0.93
N ALA A 214 9.80 -9.59 -0.29
CA ALA A 214 9.97 -9.86 1.13
C ALA A 214 8.96 -9.01 1.92
N PRO A 215 7.99 -9.62 2.63
CA PRO A 215 7.00 -8.84 3.36
C PRO A 215 7.61 -8.28 4.64
N ASN A 216 7.18 -7.08 5.04
CA ASN A 216 7.60 -6.49 6.31
C ASN A 216 6.82 -7.12 7.47
N LEU A 217 7.29 -8.29 7.91
CA LEU A 217 6.72 -9.05 9.02
C LEU A 217 7.84 -9.32 10.05
N PRO A 218 8.00 -8.45 11.05
CA PRO A 218 9.10 -8.55 12.00
C PRO A 218 8.94 -9.79 12.90
N ALA A 219 10.09 -10.32 13.34
CA ALA A 219 10.12 -11.40 14.32
C ALA A 219 9.54 -10.94 15.68
N PRO A 220 8.92 -11.84 16.45
CA PRO A 220 8.46 -11.51 17.79
C PRO A 220 9.62 -11.07 18.70
N PRO A 221 9.38 -10.18 19.67
CA PRO A 221 10.41 -9.77 20.61
C PRO A 221 10.88 -10.95 21.47
N ALA A 222 12.13 -10.89 21.95
CA ALA A 222 12.71 -11.95 22.78
C ALA A 222 11.97 -12.15 24.11
N ALA A 223 11.29 -11.11 24.61
CA ALA A 223 10.42 -11.15 25.77
C ALA A 223 9.09 -10.46 25.43
N PRO A 224 7.94 -10.98 25.90
CA PRO A 224 6.64 -10.34 25.71
C PRO A 224 6.62 -8.93 26.31
N GLY A 225 6.01 -8.00 25.59
CA GLY A 225 5.83 -6.63 26.07
C GLY A 225 4.74 -6.57 27.14
N GLU A 226 4.96 -5.74 28.16
CA GLU A 226 3.91 -5.45 29.15
C GLU A 226 2.74 -4.70 28.50
N MET A 227 1.52 -5.18 28.71
CA MET A 227 0.33 -4.50 28.19
C MET A 227 0.14 -3.14 28.88
N PRO A 228 0.01 -2.02 28.13
CA PRO A 228 -0.34 -0.74 28.73
C PRO A 228 -1.71 -0.80 29.44
N PRO A 229 -2.05 0.19 30.29
CA PRO A 229 -3.36 0.28 30.90
C PRO A 229 -4.47 0.18 29.84
N LEU A 230 -5.40 -0.77 30.04
CA LEU A 230 -6.36 -1.15 28.99
C LEU A 230 -7.30 -0.02 28.59
N ASP A 231 -7.56 0.94 29.47
CA ASP A 231 -8.33 2.13 29.14
C ASP A 231 -7.58 3.03 28.14
N GLN A 232 -6.24 3.12 28.24
CA GLN A 232 -5.42 3.80 27.24
C GLN A 232 -5.41 3.04 25.91
N VAL A 233 -5.31 1.72 25.97
CA VAL A 233 -5.38 0.83 24.80
C VAL A 233 -6.71 1.00 24.07
N GLN A 234 -7.84 0.94 24.78
CA GLN A 234 -9.18 1.11 24.21
C GLN A 234 -9.34 2.48 23.54
N ARG A 235 -8.83 3.56 24.15
CA ARG A 235 -8.84 4.90 23.55
C ARG A 235 -7.99 4.96 22.27
N ALA A 236 -6.82 4.33 22.29
CA ALA A 236 -5.96 4.28 21.12
C ALA A 236 -6.55 3.43 19.98
N LEU A 237 -7.20 2.31 20.29
CA LEU A 237 -7.91 1.47 19.32
C LEU A 237 -9.14 2.18 18.74
N ARG A 238 -9.83 3.00 19.54
CA ARG A 238 -10.91 3.86 19.04
C ARG A 238 -10.38 4.90 18.07
N TRP A 239 -9.26 5.54 18.40
CA TRP A 239 -8.56 6.45 17.49
C TRP A 239 -8.13 5.76 16.18
N ALA A 240 -7.68 4.51 16.26
CA ALA A 240 -7.38 3.69 15.08
C ALA A 240 -8.62 3.30 14.26
N GLY A 241 -9.82 3.46 14.81
CA GLY A 241 -11.09 3.14 14.16
C GLY A 241 -11.49 1.67 14.23
N VAL A 242 -10.80 0.87 15.07
CA VAL A 242 -11.05 -0.58 15.21
C VAL A 242 -11.84 -0.94 16.48
N TYR A 243 -12.21 0.05 17.31
CA TYR A 243 -12.92 -0.16 18.57
C TYR A 243 -14.08 0.82 18.77
N ASP A 244 -15.29 0.28 18.92
CA ASP A 244 -16.56 1.01 19.15
C ASP A 244 -17.14 0.81 20.56
N GLY A 245 -16.40 0.10 21.43
CA GLY A 245 -16.81 -0.23 22.80
C GLY A 245 -16.64 0.92 23.79
N GLU A 246 -17.04 0.66 25.04
CA GLU A 246 -16.84 1.58 26.17
C GLU A 246 -15.37 1.60 26.60
N ILE A 247 -14.90 2.74 27.10
CA ILE A 247 -13.56 2.85 27.69
C ILE A 247 -13.67 2.47 29.17
N ASP A 248 -13.67 1.17 29.46
CA ASP A 248 -13.90 0.62 30.79
C ASP A 248 -12.67 -0.08 31.40
N GLY A 249 -11.56 -0.12 30.67
CA GLY A 249 -10.31 -0.76 31.10
C GLY A 249 -10.39 -2.27 31.23
N LYS A 250 -11.41 -2.93 30.67
CA LYS A 250 -11.58 -4.39 30.75
C LYS A 250 -11.07 -5.13 29.53
N ASP A 251 -10.50 -6.30 29.78
CA ASP A 251 -10.07 -7.27 28.76
C ASP A 251 -11.23 -8.15 28.25
N GLY A 252 -12.23 -7.49 27.67
CA GLY A 252 -13.38 -8.16 27.06
C GLY A 252 -13.10 -8.72 25.66
N PRO A 253 -13.98 -9.58 25.11
CA PRO A 253 -13.86 -10.08 23.74
C PRO A 253 -13.69 -8.96 22.70
N ARG A 254 -14.48 -7.88 22.81
CA ARG A 254 -14.37 -6.71 21.92
C ARG A 254 -12.99 -6.05 21.97
N THR A 255 -12.39 -5.93 23.16
CA THR A 255 -11.04 -5.36 23.31
C THR A 255 -10.01 -6.27 22.63
N ARG A 256 -10.09 -7.58 22.85
CA ARG A 256 -9.18 -8.56 22.23
C ARG A 256 -9.30 -8.61 20.71
N ASP A 257 -10.52 -8.54 20.19
CA ASP A 257 -10.77 -8.54 18.75
C ASP A 257 -10.21 -7.26 18.10
N ALA A 258 -10.37 -6.10 18.75
CA ALA A 258 -9.78 -4.85 18.28
C ALA A 258 -8.24 -4.86 18.33
N ILE A 259 -7.64 -5.40 19.39
CA ILE A 259 -6.17 -5.59 19.48
C ILE A 259 -5.69 -6.47 18.32
N ARG A 260 -6.40 -7.57 18.03
CA ARG A 260 -6.06 -8.45 16.91
C ARG A 260 -6.18 -7.73 15.57
N ALA A 261 -7.26 -6.97 15.37
CA ALA A 261 -7.49 -6.21 14.14
C ALA A 261 -6.37 -5.18 13.89
N GLU A 262 -5.95 -4.47 14.94
CA GLU A 262 -4.82 -3.53 14.86
C GLU A 262 -3.51 -4.23 14.46
N ILE A 263 -3.17 -5.36 15.11
CA ILE A 263 -1.98 -6.14 14.79
C ILE A 263 -1.98 -6.59 13.33
N LEU A 264 -3.14 -7.02 12.81
CA LEU A 264 -3.30 -7.48 11.44
C LEU A 264 -3.24 -6.36 10.40
N ALA A 265 -3.78 -5.19 10.74
CA ALA A 265 -3.79 -4.03 9.86
C ALA A 265 -2.38 -3.45 9.69
N GLU A 266 -1.63 -3.34 10.78
CA GLU A 266 -0.36 -2.60 10.81
C GLU A 266 0.85 -3.51 10.59
N ARG A 267 0.74 -4.78 11.00
CA ARG A 267 1.77 -5.80 10.83
C ARG A 267 3.13 -5.45 11.46
N LEU A 268 3.13 -4.56 12.46
CA LEU A 268 4.35 -4.05 13.10
C LEU A 268 4.89 -4.94 14.23
N SER A 269 4.04 -5.78 14.84
CA SER A 269 4.43 -6.72 15.90
C SER A 269 3.33 -7.75 16.12
N THR A 270 3.71 -9.01 16.33
CA THR A 270 2.76 -10.07 16.77
C THR A 270 2.51 -10.05 18.27
N ASP A 271 3.36 -9.37 19.05
CA ASP A 271 3.23 -9.22 20.50
C ASP A 271 2.23 -8.09 20.83
N PRO A 272 1.11 -8.37 21.53
CA PRO A 272 0.09 -7.37 21.81
C PRO A 272 0.57 -6.18 22.63
N GLY A 273 1.37 -6.40 23.68
CA GLY A 273 1.85 -5.30 24.53
C GLY A 273 2.74 -4.33 23.75
N THR A 274 3.62 -4.86 22.91
CA THR A 274 4.46 -4.06 22.01
C THR A 274 3.64 -3.33 20.96
N ALA A 275 2.72 -4.02 20.28
CA ALA A 275 1.85 -3.40 19.27
C ALA A 275 1.02 -2.25 19.86
N MET A 276 0.46 -2.42 21.05
CA MET A 276 -0.37 -1.39 21.68
C MET A 276 0.45 -0.17 22.17
N ARG A 277 1.71 -0.35 22.59
CA ARG A 277 2.60 0.78 22.89
C ARG A 277 2.91 1.60 21.65
N GLU A 278 3.22 0.93 20.54
CA GLU A 278 3.46 1.60 19.25
C GLU A 278 2.20 2.35 18.78
N LEU A 279 1.02 1.75 18.90
CA LEU A 279 -0.25 2.41 18.61
C LEU A 279 -0.44 3.69 19.44
N ILE A 280 -0.19 3.64 20.75
CA ILE A 280 -0.30 4.81 21.63
C ILE A 280 0.71 5.90 21.20
N ALA A 281 1.96 5.54 20.93
CA ALA A 281 2.99 6.48 20.49
C ALA A 281 2.62 7.16 19.15
N ARG A 282 2.08 6.40 18.19
CA ARG A 282 1.61 6.95 16.91
C ARG A 282 0.44 7.92 17.09
N ARG A 283 -0.50 7.60 17.98
CA ARG A 283 -1.59 8.51 18.34
C ARG A 283 -1.05 9.82 18.93
N GLU A 284 -0.10 9.75 19.86
CA GLU A 284 0.51 10.93 20.47
C GLU A 284 1.27 11.80 19.45
N ALA A 285 2.07 11.18 18.58
CA ALA A 285 2.76 11.87 17.49
C ALA A 285 1.76 12.58 16.55
N TRP A 286 0.68 11.89 16.17
CA TRP A 286 -0.37 12.47 15.34
C TRP A 286 -1.11 13.63 16.02
N ARG A 287 -1.41 13.54 17.32
CA ARG A 287 -2.02 14.65 18.09
C ARG A 287 -1.14 15.89 18.06
N ALA A 288 0.18 15.71 18.21
CA ALA A 288 1.15 16.80 18.14
C ALA A 288 1.24 17.40 16.73
N GLU A 289 1.22 16.55 15.69
CA GLU A 289 1.23 16.98 14.28
C GLU A 289 -0.01 17.81 13.90
N VAL A 290 -1.19 17.38 14.34
CA VAL A 290 -2.46 18.08 14.07
C VAL A 290 -2.64 19.33 14.94
N GLY A 291 -1.83 19.50 16.00
CA GLY A 291 -1.91 20.65 16.90
C GLY A 291 -3.14 20.62 17.80
N LEU A 292 -3.51 19.43 18.31
CA LEU A 292 -4.61 19.32 19.26
C LEU A 292 -4.22 19.91 20.61
N VAL A 293 -5.00 20.89 21.06
CA VAL A 293 -4.82 21.58 22.35
C VAL A 293 -6.12 21.56 23.14
N THR A 294 -6.02 21.66 24.47
CA THR A 294 -7.20 21.81 25.31
C THR A 294 -7.89 23.14 25.03
N LEU A 295 -9.15 23.08 24.64
CA LEU A 295 -10.06 24.20 24.51
C LEU A 295 -10.98 24.22 25.73
N ASP A 296 -10.82 25.23 26.58
CA ASP A 296 -11.73 25.54 27.68
C ASP A 296 -12.72 26.62 27.26
N ASP A 297 -13.97 26.23 26.98
CA ASP A 297 -15.02 27.13 26.53
C ASP A 297 -15.82 27.69 27.72
N THR A 298 -15.59 28.97 28.03
CA THR A 298 -16.22 29.62 29.19
C THR A 298 -17.72 29.81 29.06
N ALA A 299 -18.26 29.89 27.83
CA ALA A 299 -19.68 30.16 27.60
C ALA A 299 -20.54 28.91 27.85
N THR A 300 -20.06 27.72 27.48
CA THR A 300 -20.72 26.44 27.73
C THR A 300 -20.24 25.76 29.02
N GLY A 301 -19.06 26.14 29.51
CA GLY A 301 -18.39 25.49 30.65
C GLY A 301 -17.85 24.10 30.31
N LEU A 302 -17.51 23.88 29.04
CA LEU A 302 -17.01 22.61 28.51
C LEU A 302 -15.51 22.70 28.22
N SER A 303 -14.84 21.56 28.28
CA SER A 303 -13.43 21.39 27.96
C SER A 303 -13.24 20.15 27.08
N LEU A 304 -12.47 20.28 26.00
CA LEU A 304 -12.09 19.17 25.12
C LEU A 304 -10.83 19.49 24.30
N LEU A 305 -10.23 18.49 23.67
CA LEU A 305 -9.12 18.67 22.73
C LEU A 305 -9.64 19.11 21.35
N ALA A 306 -9.13 20.22 20.83
CA ALA A 306 -9.51 20.76 19.52
C ALA A 306 -8.30 21.26 18.70
N PRO A 307 -8.35 21.19 17.36
CA PRO A 307 -7.30 21.72 16.48
C PRO A 307 -7.45 23.22 16.30
N MET A 308 -7.01 24.02 17.28
CA MET A 308 -7.20 25.48 17.29
C MET A 308 -6.43 26.22 16.17
N ASP A 309 -5.50 25.56 15.49
CA ASP A 309 -4.89 26.09 14.27
C ASP A 309 -5.84 26.09 13.06
N ARG A 310 -6.96 25.35 13.14
CA ARG A 310 -8.00 25.26 12.10
C ARG A 310 -9.31 25.95 12.49
N LEU A 311 -9.46 26.32 13.76
CA LEU A 311 -10.69 26.81 14.34
C LEU A 311 -10.48 28.20 14.93
N GLU A 312 -11.45 29.08 14.74
CA GLU A 312 -11.48 30.39 15.38
C GLU A 312 -12.82 30.62 16.05
N PHE A 313 -12.83 31.23 17.24
CA PHE A 313 -14.08 31.58 17.90
C PHE A 313 -14.84 32.60 17.05
N ASP A 314 -16.09 32.30 16.71
CA ASP A 314 -16.99 33.18 15.94
C ASP A 314 -17.91 33.93 16.90
N ARG A 315 -18.78 33.20 17.61
CA ARG A 315 -19.76 33.79 18.53
C ARG A 315 -20.34 32.80 19.53
N THR A 316 -20.97 33.34 20.56
CA THR A 316 -21.90 32.62 21.44
C THR A 316 -23.33 32.88 20.97
N GLU A 317 -24.13 31.83 20.85
CA GLU A 317 -25.55 31.93 20.48
C GLU A 317 -26.41 31.10 21.42
N ARG A 318 -27.14 31.79 22.32
CA ARG A 318 -27.91 31.18 23.42
C ARG A 318 -27.02 30.30 24.30
N ALA A 319 -27.06 28.99 24.12
CA ALA A 319 -26.31 28.01 24.88
C ALA A 319 -25.33 27.22 23.99
N LEU A 320 -24.96 27.82 22.85
CA LEU A 320 -24.00 27.31 21.89
C LEU A 320 -22.77 28.22 21.86
N SER A 321 -21.60 27.63 21.73
CA SER A 321 -20.36 28.31 21.32
C SER A 321 -19.97 27.83 19.94
N ILE A 322 -19.82 28.76 18.99
CA ILE A 322 -19.54 28.45 17.60
C ILE A 322 -18.10 28.86 17.30
N TYR A 323 -17.33 27.90 16.81
CA TYR A 323 -15.98 28.07 16.30
C TYR A 323 -16.01 27.82 14.78
N GLY A 324 -15.72 28.85 14.01
CA GLY A 324 -15.68 28.82 12.55
C GLY A 324 -14.33 28.39 11.98
N PRO A 325 -14.22 28.31 10.64
CA PRO A 325 -12.98 27.94 9.97
C PRO A 325 -11.96 29.06 10.01
N LYS A 326 -10.80 28.80 10.60
CA LYS A 326 -9.64 29.68 10.53
C LYS A 326 -8.89 29.48 9.22
N ASP A 327 -8.45 30.56 8.58
CA ASP A 327 -7.59 30.56 7.39
C ASP A 327 -8.10 29.64 6.25
N GLY A 328 -9.42 29.52 6.08
CA GLY A 328 -10.04 28.70 5.04
C GLY A 328 -9.96 27.19 5.28
N SER A 329 -9.75 26.75 6.52
CA SER A 329 -9.65 25.33 6.91
C SER A 329 -10.85 24.47 6.50
N GLY A 330 -12.03 25.08 6.35
CA GLY A 330 -13.30 24.37 6.16
C GLY A 330 -13.75 23.56 7.39
N ALA A 331 -13.08 23.71 8.54
CA ALA A 331 -13.42 23.07 9.79
C ALA A 331 -14.30 23.99 10.65
N ALA A 332 -15.28 23.42 11.35
CA ALA A 332 -16.03 24.15 12.37
C ALA A 332 -16.36 23.24 13.55
N LEU A 333 -16.45 23.85 14.73
CA LEU A 333 -16.78 23.18 15.98
C LEU A 333 -17.90 23.96 16.66
N ILE A 334 -18.93 23.26 17.11
CA ILE A 334 -20.02 23.85 17.89
C ILE A 334 -20.09 23.09 19.21
N LEU A 335 -19.99 23.82 20.32
CA LEU A 335 -20.17 23.28 21.67
C LEU A 335 -21.55 23.67 22.18
N PHE A 336 -22.21 22.77 22.90
CA PHE A 336 -23.52 23.05 23.47
C PHE A 336 -23.64 22.49 24.88
N SER A 337 -24.29 23.25 25.77
CA SER A 337 -24.62 22.79 27.12
C SER A 337 -25.90 23.48 27.60
N GLN A 338 -26.98 22.70 27.79
CA GLN A 338 -28.28 23.21 28.24
C GLN A 338 -28.81 22.43 29.44
N PRO A 339 -29.47 23.08 30.41
CA PRO A 339 -30.26 22.37 31.42
C PRO A 339 -31.32 21.51 30.74
N GLY A 340 -31.41 20.23 31.11
CA GLY A 340 -32.33 19.31 30.46
C GLY A 340 -31.88 17.86 30.53
N GLY A 341 -32.79 16.96 30.16
CA GLY A 341 -32.54 15.52 30.10
C GLY A 341 -32.54 14.99 28.68
N GLN A 342 -33.02 13.76 28.53
CA GLN A 342 -33.12 13.07 27.24
C GLN A 342 -33.87 13.89 26.17
N GLN A 343 -34.97 14.55 26.54
CA GLN A 343 -35.79 15.31 25.59
C GLN A 343 -35.01 16.48 24.98
N GLU A 344 -34.27 17.22 25.81
CA GLU A 344 -33.46 18.35 25.36
C GLU A 344 -32.35 17.88 24.40
N LEU A 345 -31.69 16.75 24.71
CA LEU A 345 -30.69 16.16 23.82
C LEU A 345 -31.29 15.71 22.48
N LEU A 346 -32.52 15.19 22.48
CA LEU A 346 -33.23 14.82 21.26
C LEU A 346 -33.63 16.07 20.43
N ASP A 347 -34.09 17.13 21.07
CA ASP A 347 -34.46 18.38 20.41
C ASP A 347 -33.23 19.02 19.75
N LEU A 348 -32.09 19.03 20.45
CA LEU A 348 -30.78 19.44 19.91
C LEU A 348 -30.37 18.59 18.70
N SER A 349 -30.55 17.27 18.75
CA SER A 349 -30.26 16.38 17.62
C SER A 349 -31.12 16.72 16.38
N GLY A 350 -32.38 17.14 16.61
CA GLY A 350 -33.28 17.62 15.59
C GLY A 350 -32.80 18.93 14.96
N LEU A 351 -32.35 19.88 15.80
CA LEU A 351 -31.81 21.16 15.36
C LEU A 351 -30.55 20.99 14.50
N VAL A 352 -29.59 20.17 14.95
CA VAL A 352 -28.35 19.86 14.20
C VAL A 352 -28.67 19.32 12.80
N THR A 353 -29.70 18.46 12.70
CA THR A 353 -30.14 17.92 11.41
C THR A 353 -30.81 19.01 10.56
N ALA A 354 -31.71 19.82 11.14
CA ALA A 354 -32.47 20.83 10.42
C ALA A 354 -31.58 21.97 9.87
N LEU A 355 -30.53 22.32 10.60
CA LEU A 355 -29.54 23.32 10.17
C LEU A 355 -28.54 22.77 9.15
N GLY A 356 -28.56 21.46 8.88
CA GLY A 356 -27.70 20.83 7.88
C GLY A 356 -26.23 20.69 8.30
N TRP A 357 -25.92 20.85 9.59
CA TRP A 357 -24.55 20.68 10.11
C TRP A 357 -24.04 19.25 10.03
N VAL A 358 -24.95 18.28 10.13
CA VAL A 358 -24.66 16.86 9.86
C VAL A 358 -25.51 16.41 8.67
N PRO A 359 -24.92 16.23 7.48
CA PRO A 359 -25.68 15.88 6.27
C PRO A 359 -26.22 14.46 6.31
N GLN A 360 -27.52 14.27 6.06
CA GLN A 360 -28.16 12.95 5.96
C GLN A 360 -27.74 11.98 7.10
N PRO A 361 -27.94 12.37 8.38
CA PRO A 361 -27.30 11.69 9.50
C PRO A 361 -27.82 10.27 9.69
N VAL A 362 -26.89 9.31 9.82
CA VAL A 362 -27.14 8.04 10.51
C VAL A 362 -27.22 8.35 12.01
N ARG A 363 -28.28 7.88 12.66
CA ARG A 363 -28.56 8.22 14.06
C ARG A 363 -28.41 7.00 14.96
N THR A 364 -27.54 7.11 15.95
CA THR A 364 -27.46 6.17 17.07
C THR A 364 -27.96 6.86 18.33
N ILE A 365 -29.14 6.46 18.80
CA ILE A 365 -29.78 7.04 19.98
C ILE A 365 -29.82 5.97 21.08
N LYS A 366 -29.26 6.28 22.23
CA LYS A 366 -29.30 5.46 23.44
C LYS A 366 -29.81 6.32 24.61
N PRO A 367 -30.30 5.73 25.70
CA PRO A 367 -30.60 6.50 26.90
C PRO A 367 -29.38 7.30 27.37
N GLY A 368 -29.52 8.61 27.46
CA GLY A 368 -28.46 9.54 27.87
C GLY A 368 -27.36 9.79 26.83
N HIS A 369 -27.49 9.31 25.59
CA HIS A 369 -26.46 9.48 24.55
C HIS A 369 -27.06 9.57 23.14
N VAL A 370 -26.54 10.49 22.34
CA VAL A 370 -26.86 10.63 20.92
C VAL A 370 -25.56 10.76 20.13
N LEU A 371 -25.45 9.99 19.06
CA LEU A 371 -24.43 10.13 18.03
C LEU A 371 -25.09 10.26 16.67
N LEU A 372 -24.74 11.31 15.94
CA LEU A 372 -25.14 11.57 14.56
C LEU A 372 -23.88 11.63 13.69
N GLU A 373 -23.85 10.90 12.60
CA GLU A 373 -22.74 10.92 11.64
C GLU A 373 -23.28 11.02 10.22
N GLY A 374 -22.68 11.86 9.40
CA GLY A 374 -23.19 12.18 8.09
C GLY A 374 -22.16 12.83 7.17
N ALA A 375 -22.41 12.78 5.88
CA ALA A 375 -21.48 13.25 4.86
C ALA A 375 -22.22 13.74 3.62
N ASN A 376 -21.64 14.71 2.91
CA ASN A 376 -22.00 15.08 1.55
C ASN A 376 -20.74 15.43 0.75
N ASP A 377 -20.91 15.92 -0.48
CA ASP A 377 -19.80 16.27 -1.38
C ASP A 377 -18.87 17.39 -0.85
N THR A 378 -19.31 18.15 0.15
CA THR A 378 -18.59 19.32 0.69
C THR A 378 -17.95 19.04 2.04
N HIS A 379 -18.65 18.38 2.95
CA HIS A 379 -18.21 18.19 4.32
C HIS A 379 -18.75 16.92 4.97
N LEU A 380 -18.06 16.53 6.02
CA LEU A 380 -18.42 15.52 6.99
C LEU A 380 -18.95 16.22 8.22
N GLY A 381 -20.00 15.67 8.82
CA GLY A 381 -20.54 16.14 10.08
C GLY A 381 -20.60 14.99 11.09
N ARG A 382 -20.21 15.27 12.33
CA ARG A 382 -20.47 14.40 13.47
C ARG A 382 -20.97 15.23 14.63
N ALA A 383 -22.07 14.81 15.24
CA ALA A 383 -22.56 15.39 16.48
C ALA A 383 -22.63 14.29 17.54
N GLU A 384 -22.04 14.54 18.69
CA GLU A 384 -22.08 13.62 19.82
C GLU A 384 -22.47 14.38 21.08
N GLY A 385 -23.41 13.81 21.84
CA GLY A 385 -23.89 14.43 23.06
C GLY A 385 -24.36 13.43 24.10
N TRP A 386 -24.35 13.88 25.35
CA TRP A 386 -24.69 13.11 26.53
C TRP A 386 -25.64 13.88 27.44
N VAL A 387 -26.37 13.12 28.27
CA VAL A 387 -27.07 13.68 29.43
C VAL A 387 -26.19 13.46 30.66
N ARG A 388 -25.69 14.54 31.28
CA ARG A 388 -24.84 14.50 32.47
C ARG A 388 -25.27 15.61 33.44
N ASP A 389 -25.39 15.28 34.72
CA ASP A 389 -25.74 16.24 35.79
C ASP A 389 -26.97 17.11 35.49
N GLY A 390 -28.00 16.51 34.90
CA GLY A 390 -29.25 17.20 34.54
C GLY A 390 -29.10 18.19 33.38
N ARG A 391 -28.10 18.00 32.53
CA ARG A 391 -27.82 18.82 31.35
C ARG A 391 -27.67 17.95 30.10
N ALA A 392 -28.10 18.49 28.96
CA ALA A 392 -27.79 17.96 27.64
C ALA A 392 -26.59 18.71 27.06
N GLU A 393 -25.49 18.00 26.85
CA GLU A 393 -24.19 18.60 26.51
C GLU A 393 -23.48 17.80 25.41
N GLY A 394 -22.65 18.47 24.62
CA GLY A 394 -21.91 17.80 23.56
C GLY A 394 -21.27 18.75 22.58
N PHE A 395 -20.90 18.20 21.43
CA PHE A 395 -20.27 18.94 20.34
C PHE A 395 -20.79 18.53 18.97
N VAL A 396 -20.60 19.41 17.99
CA VAL A 396 -20.73 19.14 16.56
C VAL A 396 -19.41 19.48 15.89
N LEU A 397 -18.81 18.51 15.21
CA LEU A 397 -17.61 18.67 14.40
C LEU A 397 -17.99 18.62 12.91
N ILE A 398 -17.68 19.70 12.21
CA ILE A 398 -17.80 19.83 10.76
C ILE A 398 -16.38 19.83 10.19
N TRP A 399 -16.12 18.99 9.19
CA TRP A 399 -14.78 18.82 8.63
C TRP A 399 -14.81 18.69 7.10
N PRO A 400 -13.75 19.08 6.37
CA PRO A 400 -13.68 18.88 4.93
C PRO A 400 -13.85 17.41 4.51
N ALA A 401 -14.64 17.16 3.46
CA ALA A 401 -14.90 15.81 2.95
C ALA A 401 -13.65 15.07 2.44
N ALA A 402 -12.59 15.81 2.11
CA ALA A 402 -11.32 15.26 1.65
C ALA A 402 -10.55 14.48 2.74
N ASP A 403 -10.89 14.65 4.03
CA ASP A 403 -10.16 14.08 5.16
C ASP A 403 -11.08 13.36 6.15
N ALA A 404 -11.67 12.24 5.70
CA ALA A 404 -12.56 11.44 6.53
C ALA A 404 -11.86 10.77 7.71
N GLN A 405 -10.63 10.30 7.51
CA GLN A 405 -9.88 9.64 8.58
C GLN A 405 -9.44 10.64 9.65
N GLY A 406 -9.00 11.84 9.26
CA GLY A 406 -8.67 12.91 10.20
C GLY A 406 -9.88 13.34 11.01
N GLN A 407 -11.05 13.51 10.38
CA GLN A 407 -12.29 13.84 11.09
C GLN A 407 -12.65 12.78 12.15
N ALA A 408 -12.60 11.50 11.78
CA ALA A 408 -12.92 10.41 12.69
C ALA A 408 -11.95 10.35 13.89
N ARG A 409 -10.66 10.55 13.62
CA ARG A 409 -9.62 10.61 14.67
C ARG A 409 -9.80 11.80 15.59
N ILE A 410 -10.04 13.00 15.06
CA ILE A 410 -10.28 14.20 15.85
C ILE A 410 -11.53 14.03 16.71
N ALA A 411 -12.62 13.51 16.14
CA ALA A 411 -13.84 13.26 16.90
C ALA A 411 -13.63 12.25 18.03
N ALA A 412 -12.84 11.19 17.82
CA ALA A 412 -12.47 10.27 18.88
C ALA A 412 -11.71 10.97 20.02
N GLU A 413 -10.79 11.89 19.70
CA GLU A 413 -10.09 12.70 20.70
C GLU A 413 -11.01 13.65 21.46
N MET A 414 -11.94 14.30 20.75
CA MET A 414 -12.95 15.18 21.34
C MET A 414 -13.81 14.40 22.34
N SER A 415 -14.36 13.25 21.94
CA SER A 415 -15.21 12.43 22.82
C SER A 415 -14.46 11.87 24.03
N ASP A 416 -13.18 11.49 23.86
CA ASP A 416 -12.34 10.98 24.95
C ASP A 416 -11.96 12.08 25.96
N SER A 417 -11.77 13.32 25.51
CA SER A 417 -11.36 14.46 26.34
C SER A 417 -12.53 15.32 26.85
N PHE A 418 -13.76 15.05 26.39
CA PHE A 418 -14.94 15.85 26.71
C PHE A 418 -15.26 15.84 28.21
N ALA A 419 -15.10 17.00 28.83
CA ALA A 419 -15.36 17.25 30.24
C ALA A 419 -16.02 18.62 30.44
N ARG A 420 -16.48 18.89 31.67
CA ARG A 420 -16.79 20.25 32.10
C ARG A 420 -15.53 20.90 32.64
N THR A 421 -15.34 22.19 32.41
CA THR A 421 -14.27 22.95 33.04
C THR A 421 -14.49 22.91 34.55
N VAL A 422 -13.47 22.50 35.32
CA VAL A 422 -13.55 22.58 36.78
C VAL A 422 -13.60 24.06 37.11
N ALA A 423 -14.75 24.56 37.57
CA ALA A 423 -14.80 25.88 38.18
C ALA A 423 -13.86 25.83 39.37
N ASP A 424 -12.90 26.78 39.43
CA ASP A 424 -12.02 26.99 40.58
C ASP A 424 -12.75 26.63 41.86
N ALA A 425 -12.29 25.57 42.53
CA ALA A 425 -12.74 25.28 43.87
C ALA A 425 -12.35 26.49 44.73
N ALA A 426 -13.32 27.36 45.02
CA ALA A 426 -13.16 28.41 45.99
C ALA A 426 -12.56 27.78 47.26
N PRO A 427 -11.53 28.40 47.89
CA PRO A 427 -10.95 27.85 49.10
C PRO A 427 -12.04 27.74 50.14
N GLU A 428 -12.28 26.51 50.59
CA GLU A 428 -13.24 26.18 51.64
C GLU A 428 -12.88 27.03 52.87
N ASP A 429 -13.88 27.78 53.35
CA ASP A 429 -13.81 28.67 54.50
C ASP A 429 -13.03 28.04 55.66
N ALA A 430 -11.96 28.72 56.08
CA ALA A 430 -11.32 28.46 57.36
C ALA A 430 -12.33 28.70 58.49
N PRO A 431 -12.62 27.73 59.38
CA PRO A 431 -13.45 27.99 60.54
C PRO A 431 -12.71 28.94 61.50
N GLY A 432 -13.37 30.05 61.79
CA GLY A 432 -12.86 31.13 62.62
C GLY A 432 -12.53 30.74 64.06
N ALA A 433 -11.45 31.37 64.55
CA ALA A 433 -11.26 31.92 65.89
C ALA A 433 -11.88 31.16 67.09
N GLY A 434 -11.11 30.23 67.64
CA GLY A 434 -11.14 29.92 69.08
C GLY A 434 -10.23 30.87 69.84
N VAL A 435 -10.80 31.92 70.42
CA VAL A 435 -10.13 32.81 71.38
C VAL A 435 -9.85 32.03 72.67
N LEU A 436 -8.58 31.92 73.05
CA LEU A 436 -8.18 31.73 74.44
C LEU A 436 -7.01 32.66 74.75
N LYS A 437 -7.23 33.58 75.69
CA LYS A 437 -6.23 34.39 76.38
C LYS A 437 -6.75 34.60 77.80
N PRO A 438 -5.92 34.78 78.84
CA PRO A 438 -4.50 34.43 78.99
C PRO A 438 -4.26 33.12 79.76
#